data_AF-A0A7C5VQL4-F1
#
_entry.id   AF-A0A7C5VQL4-F1
#
_cell.length_a   1.000
_cell.length_b   1.000
_cell.length_c   1.000
_cell.angle_alpha   90.00
_cell.angle_beta   90.00
_cell.angle_gamma   90.00
#
_symmetry.space_group_name_H-M   'P 1'
#
loop_
_entity.id
_entity.type
_entity.pdbx_description
1 polymer ?
#
loop_
_entity_poly.entity_id
_entity_poly.type
_entity_poly.pdbx_seq_one_letter_code
_entity_poly.pdbx_strand_id
1 'polypeptide(L)'
;MGSSKLPGNAWSVISWAAEIAYGEVIVWDYGGYVNALNKDTGELLWSFNTGNSAYDTPYGTYVLWQFGTQSIADGKIFLSEGSMYNPPLHPAWRLAIDVETGQLVWKLSGWFIGNSLAVADGYLVGYNGYNNRIYCIGKGLTKTTLDVKNDVVPLGSSIL
;
A
#
# COMPACT_ATOMS: atom_id res chain seq x y z
N MET A 1 -22.55 -18.14 -10.56
CA MET A 1 -21.89 -17.03 -9.85
C MET A 1 -22.97 -16.06 -9.43
N GLY A 2 -23.15 -15.85 -8.12
CA GLY A 2 -24.07 -14.83 -7.62
C GLY A 2 -23.41 -13.45 -7.72
N SER A 3 -24.18 -12.40 -7.99
CA SER A 3 -23.66 -11.03 -7.97
C SER A 3 -23.64 -10.52 -6.53
N SER A 4 -22.46 -10.19 -6.00
CA SER A 4 -22.32 -9.48 -4.72
C SER A 4 -22.38 -7.97 -4.95
N LYS A 5 -23.13 -7.27 -4.10
CA LYS A 5 -23.14 -5.81 -4.09
C LYS A 5 -21.96 -5.32 -3.26
N LEU A 6 -21.01 -4.64 -3.90
CA LEU A 6 -19.90 -3.98 -3.22
C LEU A 6 -20.38 -2.68 -2.55
N PRO A 7 -19.86 -2.34 -1.35
CA PRO A 7 -20.00 -1.00 -0.81
C PRO A 7 -19.30 0.00 -1.72
N GLY A 8 -19.79 1.25 -1.73
CA GLY A 8 -19.32 2.28 -2.62
C GLY A 8 -19.99 3.61 -2.34
N ASN A 9 -19.54 4.66 -3.02
CA ASN A 9 -20.17 5.97 -3.01
C ASN A 9 -20.33 6.50 -4.45
N ALA A 10 -20.79 7.75 -4.60
CA ALA A 10 -21.01 8.36 -5.91
C ALA A 10 -19.73 8.45 -6.77
N TRP A 11 -18.55 8.33 -6.17
CA TRP A 11 -17.26 8.37 -6.86
C TRP A 11 -16.77 7.00 -7.31
N SER A 12 -17.29 5.91 -6.73
CA SER A 12 -16.89 4.52 -7.09
C SER A 12 -17.15 4.17 -8.55
N VAL A 13 -18.06 4.89 -9.22
CA VAL A 13 -18.37 4.69 -10.66
C VAL A 13 -17.36 5.33 -11.61
N ILE A 14 -16.50 6.23 -11.12
CA ILE A 14 -15.54 6.95 -11.99
C ILE A 14 -14.51 5.98 -12.56
N SER A 15 -13.95 5.13 -11.72
CA SER A 15 -13.01 4.11 -12.13
C SER A 15 -12.85 3.06 -11.05
N TRP A 16 -12.59 1.83 -11.48
CA TRP A 16 -12.29 0.70 -10.63
C TRP A 16 -11.34 -0.26 -11.36
N ALA A 17 -10.52 -0.96 -10.58
CA ALA A 17 -9.65 -2.02 -11.05
C ALA A 17 -9.78 -3.22 -10.12
N ALA A 18 -9.30 -4.35 -10.62
CA ALA A 18 -9.25 -5.56 -9.83
C ALA A 18 -7.96 -6.33 -10.10
N GLU A 19 -7.57 -7.13 -9.12
CA GLU A 19 -6.47 -8.07 -9.23
C GLU A 19 -6.84 -9.37 -8.54
N ILE A 20 -6.39 -10.49 -9.10
CA ILE A 20 -6.61 -11.82 -8.52
C ILE A 20 -5.31 -12.28 -7.91
N ALA A 21 -5.27 -12.42 -6.59
CA ALA A 21 -4.08 -12.82 -5.85
C ALA A 21 -4.46 -13.53 -4.55
N TYR A 22 -3.57 -14.40 -4.08
CA TYR A 22 -3.71 -15.09 -2.79
C TYR A 22 -5.06 -15.81 -2.57
N GLY A 23 -5.73 -16.23 -3.65
CA GLY A 23 -7.03 -16.92 -3.58
C GLY A 23 -8.25 -16.00 -3.59
N GLU A 24 -8.06 -14.69 -3.72
CA GLU A 24 -9.11 -13.68 -3.66
C GLU A 24 -9.14 -12.80 -4.92
N VAL A 25 -10.28 -12.17 -5.18
CA VAL A 25 -10.41 -11.08 -6.16
C VAL A 25 -10.48 -9.77 -5.38
N ILE A 26 -9.45 -8.94 -5.51
CA ILE A 26 -9.36 -7.65 -4.84
C ILE A 26 -9.80 -6.57 -5.82
N VAL A 27 -10.86 -5.84 -5.48
CA VAL A 27 -11.44 -4.77 -6.30
C VAL A 27 -11.28 -3.45 -5.56
N TRP A 28 -10.73 -2.42 -6.19
CA TRP A 28 -10.66 -1.08 -5.63
C TRP A 28 -11.23 -0.05 -6.59
N ASP A 29 -11.74 1.05 -6.04
CA ASP A 29 -12.39 2.09 -6.81
C ASP A 29 -12.02 3.51 -6.37
N TYR A 30 -12.33 4.45 -7.25
CA TYR A 30 -12.04 5.86 -7.05
C TYR A 30 -12.71 6.46 -5.81
N GLY A 31 -13.80 5.87 -5.34
CA GLY A 31 -14.50 6.27 -4.11
C GLY A 31 -13.79 5.89 -2.82
N GLY A 32 -12.57 5.35 -2.89
CA GLY A 32 -11.77 5.05 -1.72
C GLY A 32 -12.05 3.68 -1.12
N TYR A 33 -12.78 2.81 -1.83
CA TYR A 33 -13.09 1.46 -1.38
C TYR A 33 -12.12 0.45 -1.95
N VAL A 34 -11.80 -0.55 -1.14
CA VAL A 34 -11.08 -1.77 -1.52
C VAL A 34 -11.86 -2.94 -0.95
N ASN A 35 -12.19 -3.93 -1.77
CA ASN A 35 -13.05 -5.05 -1.42
C ASN A 35 -12.37 -6.35 -1.84
N ALA A 36 -12.38 -7.36 -0.97
CA ALA A 36 -12.02 -8.71 -1.36
C ALA A 36 -13.24 -9.57 -1.56
N LEU A 37 -13.21 -10.36 -2.62
CA LEU A 37 -14.21 -11.37 -2.92
C LEU A 37 -13.55 -12.74 -2.93
N ASN A 38 -14.30 -13.74 -2.48
CA ASN A 38 -13.95 -15.12 -2.74
C ASN A 38 -13.92 -15.35 -4.26
N LYS A 39 -12.80 -15.84 -4.79
CA LYS A 39 -12.61 -15.98 -6.24
C LYS A 39 -13.57 -16.97 -6.91
N ASP A 40 -14.07 -17.95 -6.15
CA ASP A 40 -14.90 -19.04 -6.67
C ASP A 40 -16.39 -18.73 -6.51
N THR A 41 -16.80 -18.11 -5.40
CA THR A 41 -18.21 -17.82 -5.10
C THR A 41 -18.62 -16.39 -5.47
N GLY A 42 -17.67 -15.46 -5.48
CA GLY A 42 -17.92 -14.02 -5.62
C GLY A 42 -18.44 -13.34 -4.35
N GLU A 43 -18.48 -14.05 -3.22
CA GLU A 43 -18.94 -13.50 -1.94
C GLU A 43 -17.96 -12.48 -1.38
N LEU A 44 -18.48 -11.39 -0.81
CA LEU A 44 -17.68 -10.36 -0.15
C LEU A 44 -17.05 -10.92 1.13
N LEU A 45 -15.72 -10.91 1.20
CA LEU A 45 -14.95 -11.34 2.36
C LEU A 45 -14.71 -10.18 3.32
N TRP A 46 -14.22 -9.06 2.80
CA TRP A 46 -13.95 -7.85 3.57
C TRP A 46 -14.03 -6.59 2.71
N SER A 47 -14.16 -5.45 3.38
CA SER A 47 -14.15 -4.12 2.77
C SER A 47 -13.31 -3.16 3.61
N PHE A 48 -12.44 -2.42 2.94
CA PHE A 48 -11.68 -1.29 3.46
C PHE A 48 -12.17 0.00 2.82
N ASN A 49 -12.19 1.10 3.58
CA ASN A 49 -12.44 2.44 3.08
C ASN A 49 -11.40 3.41 3.64
N THR A 50 -10.93 4.32 2.79
CA THR A 50 -9.93 5.34 3.15
C THR A 50 -10.46 6.41 4.11
N GLY A 51 -11.78 6.49 4.31
CA GLY A 51 -12.44 7.34 5.29
C GLY A 51 -13.11 8.58 4.70
N ASN A 52 -13.74 9.34 5.58
CA ASN A 52 -14.36 10.63 5.28
C ASN A 52 -13.29 11.72 5.35
N SER A 53 -13.12 12.49 4.26
CA SER A 53 -12.15 13.58 4.20
C SER A 53 -12.71 14.91 4.72
N ALA A 54 -13.99 14.98 5.06
CA ALA A 54 -14.72 16.20 5.37
C ALA A 54 -14.51 17.27 4.29
N TYR A 55 -13.74 18.31 4.59
CA TYR A 55 -13.41 19.40 3.67
C TYR A 55 -11.99 19.34 3.13
N ASP A 56 -11.20 18.31 3.48
CA ASP A 56 -9.81 18.18 3.05
C ASP A 56 -9.71 17.86 1.55
N THR A 57 -10.71 17.16 1.00
CA THR A 57 -10.81 16.91 -0.45
C THR A 57 -12.15 17.38 -1.01
N PRO A 58 -12.24 17.73 -2.29
CA PRO A 58 -13.53 18.08 -2.92
C PRO A 58 -14.47 16.86 -3.10
N TYR A 59 -14.01 15.67 -2.71
CA TYR A 59 -14.76 14.42 -2.89
C TYR A 59 -15.48 13.97 -1.61
N GLY A 60 -15.19 14.55 -0.44
CA GLY A 60 -15.70 14.06 0.85
C GLY A 60 -15.19 12.67 1.23
N THR A 61 -14.23 12.13 0.48
CA THR A 61 -13.47 10.92 0.77
C THR A 61 -12.04 11.06 0.24
N TYR A 62 -11.16 10.19 0.71
CA TYR A 62 -9.80 10.08 0.23
C TYR A 62 -9.75 9.10 -0.95
N VAL A 63 -9.74 9.65 -2.16
CA VAL A 63 -9.89 8.86 -3.40
C VAL A 63 -8.67 7.98 -3.68
N LEU A 64 -8.88 6.83 -4.35
CA LEU A 64 -7.81 5.95 -4.82
C LEU A 64 -7.67 6.07 -6.34
N TRP A 65 -6.50 6.50 -6.81
CA TRP A 65 -6.21 6.52 -8.24
C TRP A 65 -5.71 5.16 -8.70
N GLN A 66 -6.24 4.64 -9.80
CA GLN A 66 -5.92 3.27 -10.25
C GLN A 66 -4.97 3.17 -11.46
N PHE A 67 -4.69 4.26 -12.18
CA PHE A 67 -3.89 4.17 -13.41
C PHE A 67 -2.41 3.91 -13.09
N GLY A 68 -2.02 2.63 -13.16
CA GLY A 68 -0.65 2.20 -12.94
C GLY A 68 -0.16 2.63 -11.57
N THR A 69 -0.90 2.34 -10.51
CA THR A 69 -0.51 2.69 -9.14
C THR A 69 -0.43 1.46 -8.25
N GLN A 70 -1.07 0.36 -8.64
CA GLN A 70 -1.13 -0.85 -7.83
C GLN A 70 0.13 -1.70 -7.96
N SER A 71 0.39 -2.45 -6.90
CA SER A 71 1.33 -3.56 -6.87
C SER A 71 0.83 -4.55 -5.83
N ILE A 72 1.04 -5.85 -6.03
CA ILE A 72 0.62 -6.88 -5.07
C ILE A 72 1.78 -7.84 -4.82
N ALA A 73 2.17 -7.99 -3.56
CA ALA A 73 3.28 -8.85 -3.15
C ALA A 73 3.26 -9.09 -1.64
N ASP A 74 3.84 -10.21 -1.20
CA ASP A 74 3.97 -10.54 0.24
C ASP A 74 2.63 -10.45 1.02
N GLY A 75 1.55 -10.94 0.41
CA GLY A 75 0.21 -10.89 1.00
C GLY A 75 -0.37 -9.47 1.16
N LYS A 76 0.16 -8.47 0.45
CA LYS A 76 -0.26 -7.07 0.56
C LYS A 76 -0.57 -6.49 -0.81
N ILE A 77 -1.62 -5.67 -0.87
CA ILE A 77 -1.88 -4.79 -2.00
C ILE A 77 -1.41 -3.38 -1.66
N PHE A 78 -0.66 -2.76 -2.58
CA PHE A 78 -0.13 -1.43 -2.46
C PHE A 78 -0.91 -0.48 -3.36
N LEU A 79 -1.66 0.45 -2.76
CA LEU A 79 -2.51 1.40 -3.50
C LEU A 79 -2.11 2.84 -3.19
N SER A 80 -2.46 3.77 -4.08
CA SER A 80 -2.17 5.19 -3.89
C SER A 80 -3.44 6.00 -3.72
N GLU A 81 -3.49 6.71 -2.61
CA GLU A 81 -4.46 7.76 -2.35
C GLU A 81 -4.08 9.05 -3.08
N GLY A 82 -5.08 9.72 -3.66
CA GLY A 82 -4.97 11.01 -4.35
C GLY A 82 -5.46 10.95 -5.79
N SER A 83 -5.25 12.03 -6.56
CA SER A 83 -5.64 12.12 -7.97
C SER A 83 -4.56 12.77 -8.84
N MET A 84 -4.54 12.46 -10.15
CA MET A 84 -3.49 12.91 -11.08
C MET A 84 -3.77 14.30 -11.68
N TYR A 85 -5.04 14.69 -11.84
CA TYR A 85 -5.42 15.92 -12.54
C TYR A 85 -5.60 17.14 -11.63
N ASN A 86 -5.45 16.96 -10.30
CA ASN A 86 -5.58 18.00 -9.28
C ASN A 86 -4.35 18.03 -8.31
N PRO A 87 -3.11 18.24 -8.78
CA PRO A 87 -1.90 18.06 -7.98
C PRO A 87 -1.79 19.06 -6.80
N PRO A 88 -1.22 18.60 -5.67
CA PRO A 88 -1.99 18.31 -4.46
C PRO A 88 -2.59 19.56 -3.81
N LEU A 89 -3.88 19.48 -3.48
CA LEU A 89 -4.53 20.36 -2.50
C LEU A 89 -4.63 19.71 -1.10
N HIS A 90 -4.33 18.40 -0.99
CA HIS A 90 -4.49 17.59 0.24
C HIS A 90 -3.36 16.56 0.40
N PRO A 91 -3.14 16.00 1.60
CA PRO A 91 -2.19 14.91 1.82
C PRO A 91 -2.53 13.69 0.96
N ALA A 92 -1.52 13.12 0.31
CA ALA A 92 -1.58 11.86 -0.42
C ALA A 92 -0.74 10.79 0.28
N TRP A 93 -1.16 9.54 0.13
CA TRP A 93 -0.57 8.41 0.84
C TRP A 93 -0.40 7.21 -0.08
N ARG A 94 0.73 6.52 0.07
CA ARG A 94 0.88 5.13 -0.35
C ARG A 94 0.37 4.24 0.78
N LEU A 95 -0.58 3.38 0.47
CA LEU A 95 -1.21 2.45 1.41
C LEU A 95 -0.66 1.04 1.17
N ALA A 96 -0.43 0.29 2.24
CA ALA A 96 -0.23 -1.15 2.20
C ALA A 96 -1.35 -1.82 2.98
N ILE A 97 -2.19 -2.57 2.28
CA ILE A 97 -3.35 -3.26 2.86
C ILE A 97 -3.06 -4.75 2.82
N ASP A 98 -3.26 -5.42 3.95
CA ASP A 98 -3.15 -6.86 4.06
C ASP A 98 -4.28 -7.53 3.27
N VAL A 99 -3.94 -8.47 2.40
CA VAL A 99 -4.89 -9.10 1.47
C VAL A 99 -5.86 -10.02 2.22
N GLU A 100 -5.40 -10.74 3.24
CA GLU A 100 -6.24 -11.71 3.96
C GLU A 100 -7.27 -11.01 4.87
N THR A 101 -6.87 -9.91 5.50
CA THR A 101 -7.67 -9.25 6.55
C THR A 101 -8.32 -7.93 6.12
N GLY A 102 -7.86 -7.32 5.02
CA GLY A 102 -8.26 -5.97 4.62
C GLY A 102 -7.74 -4.85 5.52
N GLN A 103 -6.83 -5.16 6.45
CA GLN A 103 -6.30 -4.18 7.41
C GLN A 103 -5.19 -3.34 6.79
N LEU A 104 -5.17 -2.04 7.10
CA LEU A 104 -4.06 -1.15 6.75
C LEU A 104 -2.83 -1.53 7.60
N VAL A 105 -1.79 -2.03 6.95
CA VAL A 105 -0.52 -2.41 7.60
C VAL A 105 0.33 -1.18 7.87
N TRP A 106 0.47 -0.32 6.87
CA TRP A 106 1.18 0.94 6.98
C TRP A 106 0.74 1.92 5.90
N LYS A 107 1.05 3.20 6.10
CA LYS A 107 0.97 4.22 5.06
C LYS A 107 2.21 5.11 5.04
N LEU A 108 2.60 5.57 3.86
CA LEU A 108 3.71 6.49 3.65
C LEU A 108 3.20 7.75 2.96
N SER A 109 3.52 8.92 3.52
CA SER A 109 3.14 10.20 2.90
C SER A 109 3.90 10.40 1.60
N GLY A 110 3.18 10.76 0.55
CA GLY A 110 3.76 11.07 -0.74
C GLY A 110 2.78 10.92 -1.88
N TRP A 111 3.08 11.59 -2.98
CA TRP A 111 2.36 11.43 -4.24
C TRP A 111 3.05 10.35 -5.07
N PHE A 112 2.49 9.15 -5.02
CA PHE A 112 2.96 7.97 -5.75
C PHE A 112 1.97 7.58 -6.85
N ILE A 113 1.34 8.59 -7.48
CA ILE A 113 0.32 8.40 -8.51
C ILE A 113 0.97 8.43 -9.89
N GLY A 114 0.51 7.54 -10.78
CA GLY A 114 1.03 7.43 -12.15
C GLY A 114 2.30 6.59 -12.28
N ASN A 115 2.66 5.84 -11.24
CA ASN A 115 3.80 4.93 -11.23
C ASN A 115 3.50 3.64 -10.45
N SER A 116 3.42 2.51 -11.17
CA SER A 116 3.33 1.18 -10.58
C SER A 116 4.67 0.91 -9.93
N LEU A 117 4.64 0.52 -8.66
CA LEU A 117 5.88 0.32 -7.92
C LEU A 117 6.47 -1.03 -8.30
N ALA A 118 7.74 -1.03 -8.67
CA ALA A 118 8.45 -2.28 -8.89
C ALA A 118 8.66 -2.96 -7.54
N VAL A 119 8.32 -4.24 -7.45
CA VAL A 119 8.63 -5.09 -6.30
C VAL A 119 9.64 -6.14 -6.73
N ALA A 120 10.79 -6.17 -6.07
CA ALA A 120 11.83 -7.18 -6.27
C ALA A 120 12.61 -7.40 -4.98
N ASP A 121 13.00 -8.64 -4.69
CA ASP A 121 13.81 -9.02 -3.53
C ASP A 121 13.30 -8.49 -2.17
N GLY A 122 11.99 -8.36 -2.03
CA GLY A 122 11.36 -7.83 -0.81
C GLY A 122 11.42 -6.30 -0.66
N TYR A 123 11.80 -5.59 -1.73
CA TYR A 123 11.83 -4.14 -1.81
C TYR A 123 10.79 -3.61 -2.80
N LEU A 124 10.05 -2.60 -2.37
CA LEU A 124 9.08 -1.83 -3.13
C LEU A 124 9.71 -0.47 -3.48
N VAL A 125 9.83 -0.16 -4.77
CA VAL A 125 10.52 1.06 -5.23
C VAL A 125 9.57 2.00 -5.95
N GLY A 126 9.57 3.27 -5.57
CA GLY A 126 8.64 4.28 -6.09
C GLY A 126 9.11 5.71 -6.10
N TYR A 127 8.67 6.47 -7.11
CA TYR A 127 8.90 7.91 -7.18
C TYR A 127 7.82 8.67 -6.40
N ASN A 128 8.26 9.49 -5.46
CA ASN A 128 7.41 10.40 -4.69
C ASN A 128 7.48 11.81 -5.31
N GLY A 129 6.40 12.22 -5.97
CA GLY A 129 6.34 13.52 -6.64
C GLY A 129 6.22 14.73 -5.71
N TYR A 130 6.00 14.55 -4.40
CA TYR A 130 6.01 15.69 -3.46
C TYR A 130 7.41 16.27 -3.25
N ASN A 131 8.43 15.43 -3.29
CA ASN A 131 9.81 15.85 -3.03
C ASN A 131 10.79 15.43 -4.13
N ASN A 132 10.27 14.91 -5.24
CA ASN A 132 11.04 14.48 -6.41
C ASN A 132 12.12 13.43 -6.07
N ARG A 133 11.80 12.48 -5.19
CA ARG A 133 12.74 11.42 -4.76
C ARG A 133 12.20 10.03 -5.04
N ILE A 134 13.11 9.10 -5.26
CA ILE A 134 12.80 7.67 -5.30
C ILE A 134 12.95 7.10 -3.88
N TYR A 135 11.90 6.42 -3.43
CA TYR A 135 11.85 5.70 -2.17
C TYR A 135 11.99 4.20 -2.44
N CYS A 136 12.73 3.51 -1.57
CA CYS A 136 12.84 2.06 -1.55
C CYS A 136 12.39 1.60 -0.16
N ILE A 137 11.32 0.80 -0.11
CA ILE A 137 10.67 0.34 1.11
C ILE A 137 10.86 -1.17 1.16
N GLY A 138 11.60 -1.66 2.15
CA GLY A 138 11.82 -3.08 2.36
C GLY A 138 11.54 -3.48 3.79
N LYS A 139 11.50 -4.80 4.03
CA LYS A 139 11.47 -5.32 5.39
C LYS A 139 12.80 -4.97 6.07
N GLY A 140 12.73 -4.31 7.23
CA GLY A 140 13.91 -4.14 8.06
C GLY A 140 14.45 -5.49 8.56
N LEU A 141 15.71 -5.52 8.98
CA LEU A 141 16.27 -6.69 9.64
C LEU A 141 15.41 -7.05 10.86
N THR A 142 14.93 -8.29 10.94
CA THR A 142 14.16 -8.79 12.09
C THR A 142 15.03 -9.03 13.32
N LYS A 143 16.36 -8.98 13.16
CA LYS A 143 17.35 -9.09 14.23
C LYS A 143 18.65 -8.39 13.82
N THR A 144 19.15 -7.50 14.68
CA THR A 144 20.55 -7.03 14.57
C THR A 144 21.46 -8.15 15.05
N THR A 145 22.23 -8.76 14.15
CA THR A 145 23.28 -9.70 14.51
C THR A 145 24.60 -8.92 14.56
N LEU A 146 25.20 -8.85 15.73
CA LEU A 146 26.53 -8.29 15.91
C LEU A 146 27.42 -9.41 16.43
N ASP A 147 28.30 -9.92 15.57
CA ASP A 147 29.41 -10.77 16.01
C ASP A 147 30.50 -9.87 16.59
N VAL A 148 30.41 -9.58 17.89
CA VAL A 148 31.52 -8.95 18.60
C VAL A 148 32.60 -10.00 18.78
N LYS A 149 33.70 -9.87 18.03
CA LYS A 149 34.97 -10.43 18.49
C LYS A 149 35.40 -9.67 19.73
N ASN A 150 35.12 -10.26 20.90
CA ASN A 150 35.73 -9.82 22.16
C ASN A 150 37.19 -10.24 22.17
N ASP A 151 38.02 -9.63 21.32
CA ASP A 151 39.48 -9.68 21.41
C ASP A 151 39.93 -8.79 22.58
N VAL A 152 39.33 -9.02 23.76
CA VAL A 152 39.68 -8.32 25.00
C VAL A 152 40.99 -8.93 25.46
N VAL A 153 42.08 -8.22 25.20
CA VAL A 153 43.37 -8.51 25.81
C VAL A 153 43.25 -8.11 27.28
N PRO A 154 43.39 -9.03 28.26
CA PRO A 154 43.37 -8.67 29.66
C PRO A 154 44.41 -7.60 29.96
N LEU A 155 44.04 -6.60 30.78
CA LEU A 155 44.95 -5.55 31.24
C LEU A 155 46.20 -6.20 31.86
N GLY A 156 47.36 -5.95 31.27
CA GLY A 156 48.64 -6.52 31.70
C GLY A 156 49.18 -7.69 30.86
N SER A 157 48.52 -8.06 29.76
CA SER A 157 49.06 -9.09 28.86
C SER A 157 50.26 -8.55 28.06
N SER A 158 51.34 -9.32 27.99
CA SER A 158 52.49 -8.99 27.15
C SER A 158 52.19 -9.27 25.68
N ILE A 159 52.23 -8.22 24.87
CA ILE A 159 52.31 -8.32 23.42
C ILE A 159 53.75 -8.73 23.04
N LEU A 160 53.88 -9.76 22.21
CA LEU A 160 55.13 -10.19 21.58
C LEU A 160 55.53 -9.23 20.47
#